data_AF-A0A940AKF4-F1
#
_entry.id   AF-A0A940AKF4-F1
#
_cell.length_a   1.000
_cell.length_b   1.000
_cell.length_c   1.000
_cell.angle_alpha   90.00
_cell.angle_beta   90.00
_cell.angle_gamma   90.00
#
_symmetry.space_group_name_H-M   'P 1'
#
loop_
_entity.id
_entity.type
_entity.pdbx_description
1 polymer ?
#
loop_
_entity_poly.entity_id
_entity_poly.type
_entity_poly.pdbx_seq_one_letter_code
_entity_poly.pdbx_strand_id
1 'polypeptide(L)' 'MKGTAILLPCYNEALTITKTITDFRNALPNATIYVFDNSSTDDSAAL' A
#
# COMPACT_ATOMS: atom_id res chain seq x y z
N MET A 1 -13.02 19.85 -4.00
CA MET A 1 -13.43 18.43 -3.97
C MET A 1 -12.69 17.73 -2.85
N LYS A 2 -13.34 16.80 -2.13
CA LYS A 2 -12.70 15.93 -1.14
C LYS A 2 -12.40 14.57 -1.79
N GLY A 3 -11.16 14.10 -1.70
CA GLY A 3 -10.74 12.76 -2.10
C GLY A 3 -10.38 11.93 -0.87
N THR A 4 -10.38 10.60 -1.01
CA THR A 4 -9.94 9.67 0.04
C THR A 4 -8.48 9.31 -0.19
N ALA A 5 -7.64 9.44 0.84
CA ALA A 5 -6.26 8.97 0.81
C ALA A 5 -6.08 7.80 1.78
N ILE A 6 -5.32 6.79 1.37
CA ILE A 6 -4.99 5.60 2.18
C ILE A 6 -3.49 5.61 2.38
N LEU A 7 -3.05 5.60 3.63
CA LEU A 7 -1.64 5.57 4.00
C LEU A 7 -1.35 4.19 4.59
N LEU A 8 -0.42 3.45 3.98
CA LEU A 8 -0.04 2.10 4.37
C LEU A 8 1.43 2.12 4.84
N PRO A 9 1.71 2.03 6.15
CA PRO A 9 3.06 1.67 6.58
C PRO A 9 3.33 0.20 6.20
N CYS A 10 4.53 -0.07 5.70
CA CYS A 10 4.96 -1.38 5.24
C CYS A 10 6.28 -1.74 5.92
N TYR A 11 6.33 -2.83 6.68
CA TYR A 11 7.57 -3.34 7.28
C TYR A 11 7.69 -4.84 7.04
N ASN A 12 8.60 -5.23 6.15
CA ASN A 12 8.87 -6.62 5.77
C ASN A 12 7.61 -7.39 5.32
N GLU A 13 6.85 -6.80 4.40
CA GLU A 13 5.60 -7.35 3.86
C GLU A 13 5.69 -7.73 2.38
N ALA A 14 6.87 -8.10 1.85
CA ALA A 14 7.07 -8.38 0.42
C ALA A 14 6.05 -9.35 -0.20
N LEU A 15 5.55 -10.31 0.58
CA LEU A 15 4.58 -11.32 0.12
C LEU A 15 3.12 -10.83 0.14
N THR A 16 2.80 -9.78 0.90
CA THR A 16 1.42 -9.39 1.21
C THR A 16 1.05 -7.99 0.75
N ILE A 17 2.02 -7.08 0.63
CA ILE A 17 1.77 -5.67 0.32
C ILE A 17 1.01 -5.47 -1.01
N THR A 18 1.33 -6.26 -2.04
CA THR A 18 0.62 -6.23 -3.35
C THR A 18 -0.85 -6.57 -3.21
N LYS A 19 -1.19 -7.56 -2.37
CA LYS A 19 -2.58 -7.94 -2.13
C LYS A 19 -3.33 -6.83 -1.40
N THR A 20 -2.73 -6.25 -0.37
CA THR A 20 -3.30 -5.11 0.38
C THR A 20 -3.62 -3.95 -0.56
N ILE A 21 -2.68 -3.55 -1.42
CA ILE A 21 -2.91 -2.48 -2.41
C ILE A 21 -4.05 -2.85 -3.37
N THR A 22 -4.07 -4.09 -3.86
CA THR A 22 -5.08 -4.58 -4.81
C THR A 22 -6.48 -4.56 -4.19
N ASP A 23 -6.62 -5.04 -2.95
CA ASP A 23 -7.91 -5.06 -2.25
C ASP A 23 -8.44 -3.64 -2.02
N PHE A 24 -7.57 -2.69 -1.66
CA PHE A 24 -7.97 -1.29 -1.52
C PHE A 24 -8.33 -0.64 -2.85
N ARG A 25 -7.64 -0.97 -3.95
CA ARG A 25 -8.03 -0.51 -5.29
C ARG A 25 -9.41 -1.04 -5.69
N ASN A 26 -9.73 -2.28 -5.33
CA ASN A 26 -11.05 -2.86 -5.62
C ASN A 26 -12.16 -2.23 -4.77
N ALA A 27 -11.90 -2.00 -3.48
CA ALA A 27 -12.89 -1.44 -2.56
C ALA A 27 -13.07 0.08 -2.72
N LEU A 28 -11.99 0.81 -3.03
CA LEU A 28 -11.95 2.26 -3.15
C LEU A 28 -11.21 2.69 -4.42
N PRO A 29 -11.81 2.51 -5.62
CA PRO A 29 -11.12 2.72 -6.91
C PRO A 29 -10.60 4.15 -7.13
N ASN A 30 -11.20 5.14 -6.46
CA ASN A 30 -10.84 6.54 -6.58
C ASN A 30 -9.91 7.04 -5.47
N ALA A 31 -9.51 6.18 -4.53
CA ALA A 31 -8.61 6.57 -3.46
C ALA A 31 -7.16 6.65 -3.95
N THR A 32 -6.43 7.65 -3.46
CA THR A 32 -4.98 7.71 -3.64
C THR A 32 -4.31 6.87 -2.55
N ILE A 33 -3.48 5.91 -2.94
CA ILE A 33 -2.79 5.01 -2.01
C ILE A 33 -1.31 5.41 -1.93
N TYR A 34 -0.83 5.63 -0.72
CA TYR A 34 0.57 5.87 -0.40
C TYR A 34 1.08 4.72 0.46
N VAL A 35 2.15 4.08 0.00
CA VAL A 35 2.87 3.08 0.79
C VAL A 35 4.14 3.71 1.32
N PHE A 36 4.34 3.63 2.62
CA PHE A 36 5.54 4.11 3.29
C PHE A 36 6.34 2.89 3.73
N ASP A 37 7.51 2.71 3.12
CA ASP A 37 8.47 1.75 3.65
C ASP A 37 8.93 2.19 5.05
N ASN A 38 8.81 1.28 6.01
CA ASN A 38 9.10 1.52 7.42
C ASN A 38 10.34 0.73 7.83
N SER A 39 11.46 0.99 7.15
CA SER A 39 12.75 0.32 7.37
C SER A 39 12.73 -1.18 7.02
N SER A 40 12.06 -1.55 5.92
CA SER A 40 12.10 -2.94 5.49
C SER A 40 13.51 -3.35 5.06
N THR A 41 13.84 -4.61 5.32
CA THR A 41 15.09 -5.27 4.90
C THR A 41 14.84 -6.39 3.89
N ASP A 42 13.58 -6.57 3.47
CA ASP A 42 13.17 -7.51 2.43
C ASP A 42 12.76 -6.76 1.14
N ASP A 43 12.19 -7.50 0.19
CA ASP A 43 11.78 -6.97 -1.12
C ASP A 43 10.43 -6.21 -1.10
N SER A 44 10.01 -5.64 0.03
CA SER A 44 8.74 -4.89 0.16
C SER A 44 8.60 -3.72 -0.82
N ALA A 45 9.73 -3.12 -1.23
CA ALA A 45 9.76 -2.00 -2.16
C ALA A 45 9.82 -2.43 -3.64
N ALA A 46 9.88 -3.73 -3.95
CA ALA A 46 10.00 -4.26 -5.32
C ALA A 46 8.64 -4.30 -6.09
N LEU A 47 7.69 -3.45 -5.67
CA LEU A 47 6.32 -3.34 -6.19
C LEU A 47 6.22 -2.93 -7.66
#